data_AF-A0A0X8F9T6-F1
#
_entry.id   AF-A0A0X8F9T6-F1
#
_cell.length_a   1.000
_cell.length_b   1.000
_cell.length_c   1.000
_cell.angle_alpha   90.00
_cell.angle_beta   90.00
_cell.angle_gamma   90.00
#
_symmetry.space_group_name_H-M   'P 1'
#
loop_
_entity.id
_entity.type
_entity.pdbx_description
1 polymer ?
#
loop_
_entity_poly.entity_id
_entity_poly.type
_entity_poly.pdbx_seq_one_letter_code
_entity_poly.pdbx_strand_id
1 'polypeptide(L)'
;MAYPKTAKLPGGAKVYQLHPDCKKYSLRDYHFVETKSGNFQYDQEVKPDFASARAVRLKITVDKELTGLKMNVTNQKGLKTVNVFKSDGMADFVEALDFILADMEKYQIIQVVSE
;
A
#
# COMPACT_ATOMS: atom_id res chain seq x y z
N MET A 1 4.34 -2.57 -19.27
CA MET A 1 5.59 -2.52 -18.48
C MET A 1 5.41 -3.40 -17.28
N ALA A 2 6.36 -4.29 -17.00
CA ALA A 2 6.34 -5.12 -15.81
C ALA A 2 6.40 -4.23 -14.56
N TYR A 3 5.55 -4.52 -13.56
CA TYR A 3 5.70 -3.92 -12.24
C TYR A 3 6.97 -4.49 -11.60
N PRO A 4 7.68 -3.71 -10.76
CA PRO A 4 8.82 -4.25 -10.03
C PRO A 4 8.33 -5.35 -9.07
N LYS A 5 9.18 -6.37 -8.88
CA LYS A 5 8.89 -7.48 -7.94
C LYS A 5 8.77 -6.99 -6.49
N THR A 6 9.52 -5.94 -6.16
CA THR A 6 9.58 -5.34 -4.84
C THR A 6 9.14 -3.87 -4.90
N ALA A 7 8.50 -3.40 -3.85
CA ALA A 7 8.13 -2.00 -3.67
C ALA A 7 8.44 -1.52 -2.26
N LYS A 8 8.62 -0.22 -2.11
CA LYS A 8 8.73 0.45 -0.81
C LYS A 8 7.91 1.72 -0.81
N LEU A 9 7.40 2.11 0.36
CA LEU A 9 6.78 3.42 0.48
C LEU A 9 7.83 4.53 0.29
N PRO A 10 7.45 5.70 -0.25
CA PRO A 10 8.38 6.80 -0.44
C PRO A 10 9.02 7.22 0.91
N GLY A 11 10.32 7.02 1.05
CA GLY A 11 11.06 7.33 2.28
C GLY A 11 11.06 6.24 3.35
N GLY A 12 10.32 5.14 3.15
CA GLY A 12 10.33 3.99 4.06
C GLY A 12 11.58 3.13 3.89
N ALA A 13 11.95 2.44 4.97
CA ALA A 13 13.06 1.47 5.00
C ALA A 13 12.60 0.08 4.53
N LYS A 14 11.42 -0.35 5.00
CA LYS A 14 10.82 -1.65 4.67
C LYS A 14 10.57 -1.82 3.17
N VAL A 15 11.02 -2.96 2.65
CA VAL A 15 10.80 -3.41 1.28
C VAL A 15 9.81 -4.56 1.29
N TYR A 16 8.78 -4.45 0.48
CA TYR A 16 7.69 -5.40 0.36
C TYR A 16 7.70 -6.07 -1.00
N GLN A 17 7.23 -7.32 -1.03
CA GLN A 17 6.86 -8.01 -2.27
C GLN A 17 5.49 -8.66 -2.11
N LEU A 18 4.89 -9.11 -3.21
CA LEU A 18 3.71 -9.95 -3.14
C LEU A 18 4.04 -11.26 -2.41
N HIS A 19 3.12 -11.71 -1.58
CA HIS A 19 3.23 -13.03 -0.96
C HIS A 19 3.16 -14.10 -2.07
N PRO A 20 3.95 -15.18 -2.03
CA PRO A 20 3.96 -16.22 -3.07
C PRO A 20 2.59 -16.90 -3.23
N ASP A 21 1.84 -17.02 -2.13
CA ASP A 21 0.48 -17.57 -2.11
C ASP A 21 -0.62 -16.51 -2.34
N CYS A 22 -0.26 -15.27 -2.72
CA CYS A 22 -1.24 -14.24 -3.00
C CYS A 22 -2.13 -14.67 -4.17
N LYS A 23 -3.45 -14.58 -3.98
CA LYS A 23 -4.44 -14.95 -4.98
C LYS A 23 -5.36 -13.78 -5.30
N LYS A 24 -5.93 -13.79 -6.51
CA LYS A 24 -6.83 -12.72 -6.98
C LYS A 24 -8.04 -12.52 -6.06
N TYR A 25 -8.56 -13.59 -5.46
CA TYR A 25 -9.65 -13.47 -4.51
C TYR A 25 -9.20 -12.86 -3.18
N SER A 26 -8.00 -13.18 -2.66
CA SER A 26 -7.44 -12.54 -1.46
C SER A 26 -7.33 -11.02 -1.63
N LEU A 27 -6.93 -10.55 -2.82
CA LEU A 27 -6.91 -9.12 -3.13
C LEU A 27 -8.32 -8.51 -3.07
N ARG A 28 -9.32 -9.17 -3.64
CA ARG A 28 -10.72 -8.69 -3.63
C ARG A 28 -11.31 -8.69 -2.22
N ASP A 29 -11.03 -9.72 -1.43
CA ASP A 29 -11.44 -9.83 -0.03
C ASP A 29 -10.84 -8.71 0.82
N TYR A 30 -9.62 -8.27 0.45
CA TYR A 30 -8.95 -7.10 1.04
C TYR A 30 -9.29 -5.79 0.32
N HIS A 31 -10.41 -5.73 -0.38
CA HIS A 31 -10.95 -4.51 -1.00
C HIS A 31 -10.09 -3.91 -2.13
N PHE A 32 -9.21 -4.68 -2.76
CA PHE A 32 -8.63 -4.26 -4.04
C PHE A 32 -9.69 -4.32 -5.13
N VAL A 33 -9.73 -3.27 -5.95
CA VAL A 33 -10.63 -3.18 -7.10
C VAL A 33 -9.88 -3.57 -8.36
N GLU A 34 -10.46 -4.49 -9.13
CA GLU A 34 -9.94 -4.85 -10.44
C GLU A 34 -10.23 -3.74 -11.45
N THR A 35 -9.17 -3.20 -12.04
CA THR A 35 -9.24 -2.17 -13.08
C THR A 35 -9.62 -2.78 -14.42
N LYS A 36 -10.06 -1.96 -15.39
CA LYS A 36 -10.37 -2.43 -16.75
C LYS A 36 -9.18 -3.11 -17.45
N SER A 37 -7.95 -2.79 -17.05
CA SER A 37 -6.74 -3.43 -17.58
C SER A 37 -6.37 -4.74 -16.88
N GLY A 38 -7.18 -5.20 -15.91
CA GLY A 38 -6.97 -6.43 -15.14
C GLY A 38 -5.99 -6.31 -13.97
N ASN A 39 -5.43 -5.13 -13.72
CA ASN A 39 -4.62 -4.87 -12.53
C ASN A 39 -5.52 -4.68 -11.31
N PHE A 40 -5.02 -4.97 -10.12
CA PHE A 40 -5.72 -4.78 -8.87
C PHE A 40 -5.21 -3.52 -8.17
N GLN A 41 -6.11 -2.62 -7.79
CA GLN A 41 -5.78 -1.38 -7.14
C GLN A 41 -6.44 -1.28 -5.77
N TYR A 42 -5.62 -1.09 -4.74
CA TYR A 42 -6.05 -0.62 -3.43
C TYR A 42 -5.80 0.89 -3.39
N ASP A 43 -6.83 1.66 -3.09
CA ASP A 43 -6.77 3.12 -2.96
C ASP A 43 -7.70 3.50 -1.81
N GLN A 44 -7.14 3.57 -0.61
CA GLN A 44 -7.89 3.84 0.62
C GLN A 44 -7.29 5.03 1.36
N GLU A 45 -8.17 5.75 2.03
CA GLU A 45 -7.81 6.84 2.92
C GLU A 45 -7.27 6.26 4.23
N VAL A 46 -6.13 6.78 4.67
CA VAL A 46 -5.48 6.41 5.93
C VAL A 46 -5.49 7.63 6.82
N LYS A 47 -6.04 7.45 8.02
CA LYS A 47 -6.09 8.46 9.07
C LYS A 47 -5.22 8.01 10.23
N PRO A 48 -4.56 8.94 10.96
CA PRO A 48 -3.76 8.59 12.11
C PRO A 48 -4.63 8.10 13.28
N ASP A 49 -5.85 8.61 13.38
CA ASP A 49 -6.87 8.21 14.35
C ASP A 49 -8.28 8.41 13.75
N PHE A 50 -9.30 7.80 14.38
CA PHE A 50 -10.68 7.84 13.88
C PHE A 50 -11.31 9.25 13.88
N ALA A 51 -10.92 10.10 14.83
CA ALA A 51 -11.44 11.47 14.97
C ALA A 51 -10.69 12.48 14.07
N SER A 52 -9.57 12.07 13.47
CA SER A 52 -8.72 12.95 12.68
C SER A 52 -9.43 13.47 11.42
N ALA A 53 -9.35 14.78 11.24
CA ALA A 53 -9.70 15.43 9.98
C ALA A 53 -8.55 15.33 8.96
N ARG A 54 -7.34 14.95 9.37
CA ARG A 54 -6.18 14.77 8.49
C ARG A 54 -6.19 13.37 7.90
N ALA A 55 -5.84 13.26 6.63
CA ALA A 55 -5.71 11.98 5.97
C ALA A 55 -4.68 11.98 4.84
N VAL A 56 -4.12 10.81 4.59
CA VAL A 56 -3.33 10.47 3.40
C VAL A 56 -4.05 9.36 2.63
N ARG A 57 -3.60 9.06 1.41
CA ARG A 57 -4.12 7.93 0.64
C ARG A 57 -3.02 6.93 0.37
N LEU A 58 -3.22 5.69 0.81
CA LEU A 58 -2.38 4.55 0.47
C LEU A 58 -2.86 3.96 -0.86
N LYS A 59 -1.97 3.99 -1.85
CA LYS A 59 -2.22 3.41 -3.18
C LYS A 59 -1.28 2.24 -3.40
N ILE A 60 -1.84 1.05 -3.60
CA ILE A 60 -1.10 -0.14 -4.00
C ILE A 60 -1.70 -0.64 -5.30
N THR A 61 -0.85 -0.95 -6.27
CA THR A 61 -1.27 -1.55 -7.53
C THR A 61 -0.49 -2.83 -7.75
N VAL A 62 -1.23 -3.92 -7.93
CA VAL A 62 -0.73 -5.26 -8.24
C VAL A 62 -1.07 -5.55 -9.69
N ASP A 63 -0.12 -6.09 -10.45
CA ASP A 63 -0.34 -6.43 -11.85
C ASP A 63 -1.30 -7.62 -12.00
N LYS A 64 -1.90 -7.75 -13.18
CA LYS A 64 -2.86 -8.82 -13.50
C LYS A 64 -2.30 -10.26 -13.31
N GLU A 65 -0.98 -10.42 -13.40
CA GLU A 65 -0.28 -11.71 -13.34
C GLU A 65 0.23 -12.02 -11.93
N LEU A 66 0.02 -11.11 -10.96
CA LEU A 66 0.49 -11.23 -9.57
C LEU A 66 2.02 -11.41 -9.47
N THR A 67 2.76 -10.75 -10.34
CA THR A 67 4.22 -10.84 -10.45
C THR A 67 4.96 -9.65 -9.85
N GLY A 68 4.26 -8.53 -9.65
CA GLY A 68 4.85 -7.31 -9.15
C GLY A 68 3.82 -6.33 -8.61
N LEU A 69 4.32 -5.37 -7.86
CA LEU A 69 3.52 -4.35 -7.21
C LEU A 69 4.19 -2.98 -7.25
N LYS A 70 3.38 -1.94 -7.11
CA LYS A 70 3.83 -0.58 -6.80
C LYS A 70 3.05 -0.08 -5.61
N MET A 71 3.71 0.68 -4.75
CA MET A 71 3.12 1.27 -3.56
C MET A 71 3.45 2.75 -3.53
N ASN A 72 2.48 3.57 -3.14
CA ASN A 72 2.68 5.00 -3.00
C ASN A 72 1.77 5.57 -1.91
N VAL A 73 2.22 6.64 -1.25
CA VAL A 73 1.38 7.44 -0.36
C VAL A 73 1.16 8.79 -1.03
N THR A 74 -0.08 9.23 -1.05
CA THR A 74 -0.48 10.51 -1.62
C THR A 74 -1.22 11.36 -0.60
N ASN A 75 -1.36 12.66 -0.87
CA ASN A 75 -2.26 13.50 -0.08
C ASN A 75 -3.71 12.99 -0.14
N GLN A 76 -4.59 13.47 0.73
CA GLN A 76 -6.01 13.05 0.77
C GLN A 76 -6.71 13.10 -0.60
N LYS A 77 -6.35 14.09 -1.45
CA LYS A 77 -6.90 14.25 -2.81
C LYS A 77 -6.34 13.24 -3.83
N GLY A 78 -5.31 12.48 -3.49
CA GLY A 78 -4.72 11.45 -4.33
C GLY A 78 -3.83 11.96 -5.47
N LEU A 79 -3.49 13.25 -5.47
CA LEU A 79 -2.83 13.94 -6.59
C LEU A 79 -1.33 14.11 -6.41
N LYS A 80 -0.87 14.33 -5.17
CA LYS A 80 0.55 14.57 -4.86
C LYS A 80 1.09 13.43 -4.02
N THR A 81 2.20 12.85 -4.45
CA THR A 81 2.98 11.92 -3.64
C THR A 81 3.52 12.61 -2.39
N VAL A 82 3.40 11.95 -1.24
CA VAL A 82 3.87 12.46 0.05
C VAL A 82 4.82 11.43 0.66
N ASN A 83 5.90 11.91 1.26
CA ASN A 83 6.79 11.11 2.08
C ASN A 83 6.46 11.34 3.55
N VAL A 84 5.76 10.38 4.16
CA VAL A 84 5.32 10.43 5.55
C VAL A 84 6.47 10.23 6.55
N PHE A 85 7.60 9.65 6.11
CA PHE A 85 8.76 9.34 6.97
C PHE A 85 9.73 10.52 7.16
N LYS A 86 9.65 11.55 6.29
CA LYS A 86 10.57 12.71 6.34
C LYS A 86 10.00 13.95 7.04
N SER A 87 8.70 13.97 7.33
CA SER A 87 8.02 15.19 7.79
C SER A 87 7.58 15.02 9.24
N ASP A 88 8.06 15.89 10.15
CA ASP A 88 7.76 15.82 11.59
C ASP A 88 6.25 15.83 11.91
N GLY A 89 5.42 16.42 11.03
CA GLY A 89 3.97 16.47 11.19
C GLY A 89 3.19 15.27 10.65
N MET A 90 3.87 14.20 10.22
CA MET A 90 3.25 13.01 9.59
C MET A 90 3.64 11.69 10.27
N ALA A 91 4.34 11.75 11.41
CA ALA A 91 4.81 10.55 12.13
C ALA A 91 3.66 9.64 12.58
N ASP A 92 2.52 10.23 12.92
CA ASP A 92 1.29 9.53 13.29
C ASP A 92 0.69 8.69 12.15
N PHE A 93 0.91 9.10 10.90
CA PHE A 93 0.51 8.28 9.75
C PHE A 93 1.40 7.05 9.54
N VAL A 94 2.65 7.07 10.03
CA VAL A 94 3.57 5.95 9.86
C VAL A 94 3.04 4.73 10.58
N GLU A 95 2.61 4.89 11.84
CA GLU A 95 2.03 3.81 12.64
C GLU A 95 0.74 3.25 12.01
N ALA A 96 -0.16 4.13 11.55
CA ALA A 96 -1.40 3.70 10.88
C ALA A 96 -1.11 2.94 9.57
N LEU A 97 -0.11 3.37 8.79
CA LEU A 97 0.31 2.67 7.57
C LEU A 97 0.95 1.32 7.90
N ASP A 98 1.83 1.26 8.91
CA ASP A 98 2.46 0.03 9.35
C ASP A 98 1.42 -1.00 9.80
N PHE A 99 0.36 -0.57 10.51
CA PHE A 99 -0.74 -1.44 10.90
C PHE A 99 -1.46 -2.06 9.69
N ILE A 100 -1.80 -1.23 8.69
CA ILE A 100 -2.45 -1.70 7.46
C ILE A 100 -1.55 -2.68 6.70
N LEU A 101 -0.24 -2.38 6.60
CA LEU A 101 0.70 -3.24 5.88
C LEU A 101 0.95 -4.58 6.60
N ALA A 102 1.03 -4.56 7.93
CA ALA A 102 1.13 -5.78 8.74
C ALA A 102 -0.14 -6.65 8.62
N ASP A 103 -1.31 -6.02 8.54
CA ASP A 103 -2.56 -6.74 8.31
C ASP A 103 -2.60 -7.34 6.89
N MET A 104 -2.18 -6.60 5.86
CA MET A 104 -2.03 -7.16 4.50
C MET A 104 -1.06 -8.36 4.45
N GLU A 105 0.01 -8.34 5.25
CA GLU A 105 0.93 -9.47 5.37
C GLU A 105 0.25 -10.69 6.01
N LYS A 106 -0.52 -10.48 7.08
CA LYS A 106 -1.32 -11.53 7.73
C LYS A 106 -2.35 -12.16 6.78
N TYR A 107 -2.94 -11.37 5.88
CA TYR A 107 -3.86 -11.86 4.84
C TYR A 107 -3.16 -12.43 3.60
N GLN A 108 -1.84 -12.64 3.67
CA GLN A 108 -1.02 -13.22 2.59
C GLN A 108 -1.10 -12.43 1.27
N ILE A 109 -1.16 -11.10 1.37
CA ILE A 109 -1.17 -10.22 0.20
C ILE A 109 0.26 -9.80 -0.13
N ILE A 110 0.97 -9.28 0.88
CA ILE A 110 2.37 -8.88 0.79
C ILE A 110 3.19 -9.60 1.84
N GLN A 111 4.50 -9.46 1.76
CA GLN A 111 5.43 -9.87 2.81
C GLN A 111 6.63 -8.91 2.83
N VAL A 112 7.21 -8.73 4.01
CA VAL A 112 8.47 -7.98 4.15
C VAL A 112 9.63 -8.85 3.68
N VAL A 113 10.51 -8.28 2.84
CA VAL A 113 11.75 -8.94 2.38
C VAL A 113 13.03 -8.32 2.88
N SER A 114 12.97 -7.06 3.33
CA SER A 114 14.10 -6.34 3.92
C SER A 114 13.57 -5.19 4.75
N GLU A 115 14.28 -4.84 5.83
CA GLU A 115 14.03 -3.68 6.69
C GLU A 115 15.22 -2.72 6.69
#